data_AF-A0A1I7X418-F1
#
_entry.id   AF-A0A1I7X418-F1
#
_cell.length_a   1.000
_cell.length_b   1.000
_cell.length_c   1.000
_cell.angle_alpha   90.00
_cell.angle_beta   90.00
_cell.angle_gamma   90.00
#
_symmetry.space_group_name_H-M   'P 1'
#
loop_
_entity.id
_entity.type
_entity.pdbx_description
1 polymer ?
#
loop_
_entity_poly.entity_id
_entity_poly.type
_entity_poly.pdbx_seq_one_letter_code
_entity_poly.pdbx_strand_id
1 'polypeptide(L)'
;MGGVTFDSYPDPFMSLVNSNLTKTLMNIMGSPLPLPNVKAMGYFPLYNHTSDEDYLSKTGKGNTDDTALIQRWANMSHLPWWGDRYSQDISNSGDGSFQKPQLTKKDSLKQFQSFTCRFKIDKDAYDTTSEKNKGYRYENVEKIVSGIDYWSKSTWCRNAYNLKIYFKQIIS
;
A
#
# COMPACT_ATOMS: atom_id res chain seq x y z
N MET A 1 14.07 3.68 -21.44
CA MET A 1 12.72 3.63 -20.85
C MET A 1 12.71 3.81 -19.31
N GLY A 2 13.75 4.37 -18.69
CA GLY A 2 13.80 4.53 -17.23
C GLY A 2 12.99 5.71 -16.66
N GLY A 3 12.70 6.73 -17.48
CA GLY A 3 12.04 7.97 -17.04
C GLY A 3 10.63 7.81 -16.46
N VAL A 4 9.81 6.90 -16.98
CA VAL A 4 8.44 6.71 -16.47
C VAL A 4 8.41 5.85 -15.19
N THR A 5 9.38 4.95 -15.04
CA THR A 5 9.38 3.98 -13.95
C THR A 5 10.17 4.48 -12.74
N PHE A 6 11.47 4.75 -12.87
CA PHE A 6 12.37 4.99 -11.71
C PHE A 6 13.10 6.34 -11.76
N ASP A 7 13.55 6.76 -12.94
CA ASP A 7 14.42 7.94 -13.09
C ASP A 7 13.63 9.26 -12.99
N SER A 8 12.31 9.16 -12.99
CA SER A 8 11.36 10.26 -13.17
C SER A 8 11.51 11.00 -14.50
N TYR A 9 10.55 11.86 -14.83
CA TYR A 9 10.64 12.72 -16.00
C TYR A 9 10.16 14.14 -15.70
N PRO A 10 10.73 15.15 -16.37
CA PRO A 10 10.21 16.51 -16.27
C PRO A 10 8.86 16.57 -16.98
N ASP A 11 7.80 16.80 -16.21
CA ASP A 11 6.46 16.99 -16.75
C ASP A 11 6.22 18.50 -17.02
N PRO A 12 5.98 18.91 -18.29
CA PRO A 12 5.78 20.32 -18.63
C PRO A 12 4.55 20.94 -17.97
N PHE A 13 3.49 20.14 -17.76
CA PHE A 13 2.27 20.62 -17.11
C PHE A 13 2.50 20.85 -15.63
N MET A 14 3.17 19.93 -14.92
CA MET A 14 3.54 20.11 -13.52
C MET A 14 4.52 21.27 -13.32
N SER A 15 5.41 21.50 -14.30
CA SER A 15 6.31 22.67 -14.30
C SER A 15 5.54 23.98 -14.43
N LEU A 16 4.53 24.02 -15.33
CA LEU A 16 3.62 25.16 -15.47
C LEU A 16 2.81 25.40 -14.19
N VAL A 17 2.23 24.34 -13.62
CA VAL A 17 1.41 24.39 -12.40
C VAL A 17 2.20 24.92 -11.20
N ASN A 18 3.47 24.53 -11.06
CA ASN A 18 4.33 24.99 -9.96
C ASN A 18 5.04 26.33 -10.22
N SER A 19 4.89 26.90 -11.42
CA SER A 19 5.54 28.16 -11.81
C SER A 19 5.01 29.36 -11.02
N ASN A 20 5.84 30.42 -10.96
CA ASN A 20 5.44 31.69 -10.35
C ASN A 20 4.26 32.33 -11.08
N LEU A 21 4.15 32.13 -12.40
CA LEU A 21 3.04 32.64 -13.20
C LEU A 21 1.70 32.06 -12.72
N THR A 22 1.62 30.73 -12.60
CA THR A 22 0.39 30.06 -12.16
C THR A 22 0.04 30.43 -10.71
N LYS A 23 1.03 30.54 -9.83
CA LYS A 23 0.84 31.00 -8.44
C LYS A 23 0.28 32.42 -8.38
N THR A 24 0.83 33.35 -9.17
CA THR A 24 0.34 34.73 -9.22
C THR A 24 -1.07 34.82 -9.78
N LEU A 25 -1.38 34.08 -10.85
CA LEU A 25 -2.74 34.04 -11.42
C LEU A 25 -3.76 33.47 -10.43
N MET A 26 -3.44 32.36 -9.75
CA MET A 26 -4.32 31.76 -8.73
C MET A 26 -4.57 32.71 -7.56
N ASN A 27 -3.55 33.49 -7.16
CA ASN A 27 -3.70 34.53 -6.14
C ASN A 27 -4.62 35.67 -6.60
N ILE A 28 -4.50 36.11 -7.86
CA ILE A 28 -5.37 37.15 -8.44
C ILE A 28 -6.83 36.66 -8.55
N MET A 29 -7.03 35.39 -8.91
CA MET A 29 -8.36 34.78 -9.09
C MET A 29 -9.03 34.35 -7.76
N GLY A 30 -8.43 34.64 -6.60
CA GLY A 30 -9.03 34.39 -5.29
C GLY A 30 -9.19 32.91 -4.92
N SER A 31 -8.58 31.99 -5.66
CA SER A 31 -8.69 30.54 -5.46
C SER A 31 -7.31 29.88 -5.37
N PRO A 32 -6.57 30.07 -4.26
CA PRO A 32 -5.30 29.39 -4.06
C PRO A 32 -5.57 27.90 -3.79
N LEU A 33 -5.71 27.12 -4.87
CA LEU A 33 -5.65 25.67 -4.79
C LEU A 33 -4.29 25.30 -4.19
N PRO A 34 -4.22 24.54 -3.08
CA PRO A 34 -2.96 24.04 -2.58
C PRO A 34 -2.49 22.98 -3.57
N LEU A 35 -1.62 23.39 -4.48
CA LEU A 35 -1.01 22.53 -5.48
C LEU A 35 0.16 21.77 -4.81
N PRO A 36 0.19 20.44 -4.92
CA PRO A 36 1.30 19.66 -4.39
C PRO A 36 2.57 20.00 -5.15
N ASN A 37 3.65 20.28 -4.41
CA ASN A 37 4.98 20.38 -4.98
C ASN A 37 5.51 18.98 -5.28
N VAL A 38 5.19 18.48 -6.47
CA VAL A 38 5.68 17.18 -6.94
C VAL A 38 7.07 17.38 -7.53
N LYS A 39 8.09 16.91 -6.79
CA LYS A 39 9.50 17.07 -7.18
C LYS A 39 9.92 16.18 -8.36
N ALA A 40 9.26 15.03 -8.52
CA ALA A 40 9.61 14.02 -9.51
C ALA A 40 8.34 13.23 -9.91
N MET A 41 8.10 13.09 -11.21
CA MET A 41 6.96 12.36 -11.77
C MET A 41 7.37 10.99 -12.27
N GLY A 42 6.60 9.95 -11.95
CA GLY A 42 6.85 8.57 -12.38
C GLY A 42 6.01 7.60 -11.54
N TYR A 43 6.08 6.30 -11.83
CA TYR A 43 5.42 5.28 -11.00
C TYR A 43 6.17 5.03 -9.68
N PHE A 44 7.50 4.97 -9.74
CA PHE A 44 8.40 4.76 -8.60
C PHE A 44 9.53 5.80 -8.61
N PRO A 45 9.21 7.10 -8.66
CA PRO A 45 10.21 8.14 -8.84
C PRO A 45 11.15 8.13 -7.64
N LEU A 46 12.46 8.07 -7.89
CA LEU A 46 13.49 8.09 -6.84
C LEU A 46 13.37 6.94 -5.82
N TYR A 47 12.74 5.82 -6.18
CA TYR A 47 12.55 4.70 -5.27
C TYR A 47 13.86 3.99 -4.91
N ASN A 48 14.85 4.04 -5.79
CA ASN A 48 16.14 3.40 -5.54
C ASN A 48 16.84 4.03 -4.32
N HIS A 49 17.47 3.20 -3.49
CA HIS A 49 18.10 3.59 -2.22
C HIS A 49 17.13 4.16 -1.15
N THR A 50 15.85 3.82 -1.24
CA THR A 50 14.86 4.12 -0.18
C THR A 50 14.48 2.86 0.60
N SER A 51 13.85 3.04 1.75
CA SER A 51 13.26 1.95 2.54
C SER A 51 11.77 2.22 2.72
N ASP A 52 10.98 1.15 2.71
CA ASP A 52 9.54 1.19 2.93
C ASP A 52 9.20 1.24 4.43
N GLU A 53 9.73 2.26 5.10
CA GLU A 53 9.55 2.49 6.55
C GLU A 53 10.03 1.31 7.43
N ASP A 54 9.88 1.47 8.75
CA ASP A 54 10.25 0.44 9.73
C ASP A 54 9.11 -0.54 10.01
N TYR A 55 9.43 -1.83 9.92
CA TYR A 55 8.55 -2.94 10.30
C TYR A 55 8.91 -3.49 11.68
N LEU A 56 7.90 -3.62 12.55
CA LEU A 56 8.01 -4.39 13.79
C LEU A 56 7.27 -5.70 13.62
N SER A 57 8.01 -6.81 13.50
CA SER A 57 7.45 -8.15 13.30
C SER A 57 7.77 -9.09 14.45
N LYS A 58 6.87 -10.05 14.71
CA LYS A 58 7.08 -11.10 15.68
C LYS A 58 8.10 -12.13 15.17
N THR A 59 9.01 -12.54 16.05
CA THR A 59 10.07 -13.52 15.73
C THR A 59 9.59 -14.97 15.82
N GLY A 60 8.43 -15.21 16.44
CA GLY A 60 7.93 -16.55 16.73
C GLY A 60 8.57 -17.23 17.96
N LYS A 61 9.44 -16.53 18.72
CA LYS A 61 10.13 -17.12 19.89
C LYS A 61 9.17 -17.66 20.97
N GLY A 62 8.05 -16.99 21.21
CA GLY A 62 7.03 -17.44 22.19
C GLY A 62 6.02 -18.42 21.61
N ASN A 63 5.72 -18.30 20.32
CA ASN A 63 4.83 -19.19 19.57
C ASN A 63 5.28 -19.18 18.11
N THR A 64 5.60 -20.33 17.54
CA THR A 64 6.06 -20.42 16.15
C THR A 64 4.99 -19.99 15.15
N ASP A 65 3.71 -20.06 15.51
CA ASP A 65 2.60 -19.60 14.66
C ASP A 65 2.60 -18.08 14.45
N ASP A 66 3.28 -17.34 15.32
CA ASP A 66 3.41 -15.90 15.27
C ASP A 66 4.59 -15.43 14.40
N THR A 67 5.33 -16.35 13.76
CA THR A 67 6.54 -16.01 12.99
C THR A 67 6.22 -15.05 11.86
N ALA A 68 7.01 -13.97 11.75
CA ALA A 68 6.94 -12.94 10.73
C ALA A 68 5.61 -12.13 10.70
N LEU A 69 4.80 -12.22 11.76
CA LEU A 69 3.59 -11.41 11.85
C LEU A 69 3.90 -9.97 12.25
N ILE A 70 3.57 -9.04 11.37
CA ILE A 70 3.68 -7.59 11.55
C ILE A 70 2.79 -7.14 12.70
N GLN A 71 3.37 -6.34 13.59
CA GLN A 71 2.68 -5.64 14.66
C GLN A 71 2.52 -4.16 14.33
N ARG A 72 3.54 -3.58 13.68
CA ARG A 72 3.54 -2.18 13.23
C ARG A 72 4.32 -1.98 11.93
N TRP A 73 3.90 -0.99 11.17
CA TRP A 73 4.59 -0.42 10.03
C TRP A 73 4.58 1.10 10.18
N ALA A 74 5.73 1.77 9.99
CA ALA A 74 5.87 3.21 10.25
C ALA A 74 5.36 3.61 11.66
N ASN A 75 5.63 2.76 12.65
CA ASN A 75 5.14 2.86 14.04
C ASN A 75 3.60 2.87 14.21
N MET A 76 2.84 2.49 13.19
CA MET A 76 1.37 2.39 13.22
C MET A 76 0.92 0.93 13.21
N SER A 77 -0.14 0.60 13.96
CA SER A 77 -0.88 -0.67 13.80
C SER A 77 -2.19 -0.49 13.05
N HIS A 78 -2.63 0.76 12.87
CA HIS A 78 -3.87 1.13 12.19
C HIS A 78 -3.57 2.23 11.16
N LEU A 79 -3.91 1.99 9.90
CA LEU A 79 -3.67 2.91 8.80
C LEU A 79 -4.65 4.09 8.86
N PRO A 80 -4.21 5.35 8.71
CA PRO A 80 -5.08 6.51 8.93
C PRO A 80 -6.05 6.81 7.76
N TRP A 81 -5.90 6.15 6.61
CA TRP A 81 -6.63 6.46 5.38
C TRP A 81 -7.89 5.61 5.15
N TRP A 82 -8.13 4.57 5.95
CA TRP A 82 -9.35 3.77 5.89
C TRP A 82 -10.41 4.28 6.87
N GLY A 83 -11.69 4.13 6.54
CA GLY A 83 -12.79 4.69 7.34
C GLY A 83 -13.25 3.79 8.50
N ASP A 84 -12.85 2.52 8.52
CA ASP A 84 -13.30 1.51 9.47
C ASP A 84 -12.11 0.78 10.10
N ARG A 85 -12.26 0.38 11.37
CA ARG A 85 -11.17 -0.26 12.13
C ARG A 85 -10.67 -1.55 11.51
N TYR A 86 -11.54 -2.30 10.83
CA TYR A 86 -11.12 -3.55 10.19
C TYR A 86 -10.07 -3.24 9.13
N SER A 87 -10.37 -2.38 8.15
CA SER A 87 -9.41 -2.05 7.08
C SER A 87 -8.22 -1.22 7.51
N GLN A 88 -8.29 -0.54 8.66
CA GLN A 88 -7.13 0.12 9.24
C GLN A 88 -6.13 -0.87 9.83
N ASP A 89 -6.61 -1.95 10.47
CA ASP A 89 -5.77 -2.84 11.29
C ASP A 89 -4.82 -3.71 10.45
N ILE A 90 -3.52 -3.46 10.58
CA ILE A 90 -2.45 -4.26 9.94
C ILE A 90 -1.80 -5.25 10.92
N SER A 91 -2.22 -5.27 12.18
CA SER A 91 -1.64 -6.18 13.16
C SER A 91 -1.91 -7.64 12.79
N ASN A 92 -0.96 -8.49 13.17
CA ASN A 92 -0.95 -9.93 12.91
C ASN A 92 -1.13 -10.29 11.42
N SER A 93 -0.58 -9.47 10.53
CA SER A 93 -0.49 -9.76 9.09
C SER A 93 0.94 -10.15 8.71
N GLY A 94 1.11 -10.99 7.69
CA GLY A 94 2.43 -11.24 7.09
C GLY A 94 2.80 -10.18 6.05
N ASP A 95 4.09 -10.06 5.75
CA ASP A 95 4.62 -9.20 4.67
C ASP A 95 4.56 -9.88 3.28
N GLY A 96 4.12 -11.14 3.22
CA GLY A 96 4.08 -11.96 2.01
C GLY A 96 5.35 -12.77 1.75
N SER A 97 6.43 -12.52 2.48
CA SER A 97 7.70 -13.23 2.34
C SER A 97 7.74 -14.51 3.17
N PHE A 98 7.22 -14.44 4.40
CA PHE A 98 7.20 -15.55 5.35
C PHE A 98 5.81 -15.75 5.95
N GLN A 99 5.55 -16.99 6.36
CA GLN A 99 4.31 -17.43 6.97
C GLN A 99 4.64 -18.40 8.11
N LYS A 100 3.63 -18.70 8.95
CA LYS A 100 3.78 -19.69 10.00
C LYS A 100 4.23 -21.05 9.44
N PRO A 101 5.02 -21.83 10.19
CA PRO A 101 5.31 -23.20 9.82
C PRO A 101 4.04 -24.07 9.88
N GLN A 102 4.08 -25.23 9.22
CA GLN A 102 3.00 -26.22 9.23
C GLN A 102 1.64 -25.65 8.79
N LEU A 103 1.64 -24.85 7.71
CA LEU A 103 0.40 -24.41 7.09
C LEU A 103 -0.49 -25.59 6.71
N THR A 104 -1.79 -25.34 6.79
CA THR A 104 -2.84 -26.26 6.38
C THR A 104 -3.76 -25.57 5.38
N LYS A 105 -4.49 -26.36 4.58
CA LYS A 105 -5.50 -25.84 3.63
C LYS A 105 -6.65 -25.06 4.31
N LYS A 106 -6.77 -25.15 5.65
CA LYS A 106 -7.78 -24.44 6.44
C LYS A 106 -7.31 -23.06 6.91
N ASP A 107 -6.00 -22.79 6.86
CA ASP A 107 -5.45 -21.52 7.29
C ASP A 107 -5.78 -20.41 6.29
N SER A 108 -6.15 -19.24 6.82
CA SER A 108 -6.29 -18.00 6.06
C SER A 108 -5.13 -17.07 6.39
N LEU A 109 -4.57 -16.42 5.37
CA LEU A 109 -3.36 -15.61 5.51
C LEU A 109 -3.68 -14.13 5.34
N LYS A 110 -3.67 -13.40 6.45
CA LYS A 110 -3.70 -11.94 6.40
C LYS A 110 -2.33 -11.44 5.93
N GLN A 111 -2.27 -10.67 4.85
CA GLN A 111 -1.02 -10.09 4.34
C GLN A 111 -1.16 -8.59 4.19
N PHE A 112 -0.17 -7.83 4.64
CA PHE A 112 -0.07 -6.39 4.44
C PHE A 112 1.00 -6.11 3.38
N GLN A 113 0.61 -5.34 2.37
CA GLN A 113 1.51 -4.81 1.36
C GLN A 113 1.39 -3.28 1.42
N SER A 114 2.43 -2.61 1.88
CA SER A 114 2.50 -1.15 1.99
C SER A 114 2.14 -0.45 0.69
N PHE A 115 2.63 -0.97 -0.45
CA PHE A 115 2.40 -0.39 -1.77
C PHE A 115 0.93 -0.40 -2.21
N THR A 116 0.17 -1.42 -1.82
CA THR A 116 -1.27 -1.52 -2.19
C THR A 116 -2.18 -0.84 -1.18
N CYS A 117 -1.63 -0.43 -0.04
CA CYS A 117 -2.35 0.15 1.09
C CYS A 117 -3.49 -0.74 1.65
N ARG A 118 -3.58 -2.03 1.29
CA ARG A 118 -4.71 -2.94 1.63
C ARG A 118 -4.22 -4.35 2.01
N PHE A 119 -5.08 -5.14 2.67
CA PHE A 119 -4.83 -6.53 3.04
C PHE A 119 -6.00 -7.46 2.71
N LYS A 120 -5.72 -8.63 2.10
CA LYS A 120 -6.26 -9.97 2.44
C LYS A 120 -5.92 -10.98 1.33
N ILE A 121 -5.45 -12.16 1.72
CA ILE A 121 -5.28 -13.32 0.84
C ILE A 121 -6.07 -14.47 1.49
N ASP A 122 -6.85 -15.23 0.73
CA ASP A 122 -7.62 -16.34 1.29
C ASP A 122 -7.73 -17.50 0.31
N LYS A 123 -7.68 -18.69 0.87
CA LYS A 123 -7.85 -20.01 0.27
C LYS A 123 -6.96 -20.38 -0.92
N ASP A 124 -6.57 -21.64 -0.86
CA ASP A 124 -5.79 -22.34 -1.86
C ASP A 124 -6.63 -22.58 -3.12
N ALA A 125 -6.07 -22.28 -4.29
CA ALA A 125 -6.75 -22.43 -5.57
C ALA A 125 -6.14 -23.50 -6.48
N TYR A 126 -4.98 -24.07 -6.16
CA TYR A 126 -4.44 -25.18 -6.96
C TYR A 126 -3.36 -26.00 -6.25
N ASP A 127 -3.47 -27.33 -6.37
CA ASP A 127 -2.48 -28.30 -5.88
C ASP A 127 -1.38 -28.49 -6.94
N THR A 128 -0.19 -27.92 -6.74
CA THR A 128 0.95 -28.18 -7.64
C THR A 128 1.66 -29.46 -7.20
N THR A 129 1.13 -30.61 -7.63
CA THR A 129 1.60 -31.97 -7.26
C THR A 129 2.92 -32.40 -7.92
N SER A 130 3.85 -31.48 -8.18
CA SER A 130 5.22 -31.88 -8.50
C SER A 130 5.90 -32.35 -7.22
N GLU A 131 6.25 -33.63 -7.13
CA GLU A 131 6.96 -34.30 -6.02
C GLU A 131 8.18 -33.51 -5.48
N LYS A 132 8.73 -32.58 -6.26
CA LYS A 132 9.89 -31.78 -5.89
C LYS A 132 9.54 -30.56 -5.02
N ASN A 133 8.33 -30.00 -5.12
CA ASN A 133 7.92 -28.77 -4.42
C ASN A 133 6.46 -28.88 -3.93
N LYS A 134 6.21 -29.57 -2.81
CA LYS A 134 4.89 -29.57 -2.15
C LYS A 134 4.63 -28.18 -1.56
N GLY A 135 3.63 -27.47 -2.07
CA GLY A 135 3.26 -26.12 -1.61
C GLY A 135 1.77 -25.87 -1.79
N TYR A 136 1.23 -24.92 -1.02
CA TYR A 136 -0.13 -24.42 -1.17
C TYR A 136 -0.11 -23.13 -1.99
N ARG A 137 -1.07 -22.97 -2.91
CA ARG A 137 -1.20 -21.75 -3.72
C ARG A 137 -2.37 -20.92 -3.22
N TYR A 138 -2.09 -19.96 -2.35
CA TYR A 138 -3.12 -19.03 -1.88
C TYR A 138 -3.45 -17.98 -2.92
N GLU A 139 -4.74 -17.74 -3.16
CA GLU A 139 -5.22 -16.67 -4.04
C GLU A 139 -5.66 -15.43 -3.27
N ASN A 140 -5.58 -14.28 -3.93
CA ASN A 140 -6.18 -13.08 -3.40
C ASN A 140 -7.70 -13.14 -3.61
N VAL A 141 -8.48 -13.30 -2.54
CA VAL A 141 -9.96 -13.28 -2.58
C VAL A 141 -10.56 -11.90 -2.45
N GLU A 142 -9.76 -10.87 -2.22
CA GLU A 142 -10.25 -9.52 -2.42
C GLU A 142 -10.51 -9.34 -3.91
N LYS A 143 -11.77 -9.58 -4.30
CA LYS A 143 -12.29 -9.32 -5.64
C LYS A 143 -12.21 -7.82 -5.96
N ILE A 144 -11.01 -7.36 -6.28
CA ILE A 144 -10.69 -6.03 -6.79
C ILE A 144 -10.08 -6.35 -8.15
N VAL A 145 -10.82 -6.49 -9.25
CA VAL A 145 -11.60 -5.46 -9.93
C VAL A 145 -12.64 -6.14 -10.83
N SER A 146 -13.91 -6.15 -10.41
CA SER A 146 -15.03 -5.99 -11.34
C SER A 146 -16.12 -5.21 -10.61
N GLY A 147 -16.16 -3.91 -10.90
CA GLY A 147 -17.17 -3.03 -10.32
C GLY A 147 -18.56 -3.56 -10.67
N ILE A 148 -19.38 -3.83 -9.65
CA ILE A 148 -20.85 -3.76 -9.64
C ILE A 148 -21.38 -4.19 -8.26
N ASP A 149 -20.76 -5.16 -7.56
CA ASP A 149 -21.37 -5.72 -6.32
C ASP A 149 -20.99 -5.04 -5.00
N TYR A 150 -19.93 -4.21 -4.96
CA TYR A 150 -19.47 -3.56 -3.72
C TYR A 150 -20.11 -2.20 -3.42
N TRP A 151 -21.08 -1.77 -4.22
CA TRP A 151 -21.74 -0.48 -4.04
C TRP A 151 -22.68 -0.42 -2.82
N SER A 152 -23.15 -1.55 -2.30
CA SER A 152 -24.20 -1.56 -1.25
C SER A 152 -23.71 -1.40 0.18
N LYS A 153 -22.40 -1.52 0.46
CA LYS A 153 -21.85 -1.46 1.83
C LYS A 153 -20.71 -0.45 2.02
N SER A 154 -20.56 0.50 1.09
CA SER A 154 -19.38 1.36 1.06
C SER A 154 -19.53 2.70 1.79
N THR A 155 -19.07 2.74 3.04
CA THR A 155 -18.44 3.95 3.61
C THR A 155 -17.03 4.20 3.04
N TRP A 156 -16.59 3.38 2.07
CA TRP A 156 -15.26 3.36 1.43
C TRP A 156 -14.95 4.58 0.55
N CYS A 157 -15.93 5.42 0.25
CA CYS A 157 -15.75 6.73 -0.37
C CYS A 157 -16.05 7.84 0.64
N ARG A 158 -15.10 8.13 1.53
CA ARG A 158 -15.04 9.46 2.15
C ARG A 158 -13.63 10.04 2.01
N ASN A 159 -13.58 11.06 1.17
CA ASN A 159 -12.55 12.10 1.14
C ASN A 159 -11.16 11.70 0.64
N ALA A 160 -11.03 11.61 -0.68
CA ALA A 160 -9.79 11.90 -1.42
C ALA A 160 -9.17 13.29 -1.08
N TYR A 161 -9.83 14.11 -0.25
CA TYR A 161 -9.34 15.38 0.26
C TYR A 161 -8.27 15.25 1.37
N ASN A 162 -8.17 14.09 2.05
CA ASN A 162 -7.18 13.88 3.12
C ASN A 162 -5.94 13.11 2.68
N LEU A 163 -5.83 12.71 1.40
CA LEU A 163 -4.62 12.14 0.81
C LEU A 163 -3.54 13.23 0.54
N LYS A 164 -3.53 14.30 1.34
CA LYS A 164 -2.71 15.50 1.12
C LYS A 164 -1.44 15.59 1.96
N ILE A 165 -1.12 14.61 2.83
CA ILE A 165 -0.02 14.80 3.81
C ILE A 165 1.02 13.66 3.90
N TYR A 166 0.76 12.42 3.50
CA TYR A 166 1.70 11.33 3.84
C TYR A 166 2.82 11.02 2.83
N PHE A 167 2.76 11.52 1.59
CA PHE A 167 3.91 11.41 0.66
C PHE A 167 5.11 12.27 1.07
N LYS A 168 4.93 13.20 2.02
CA LYS A 168 6.02 14.06 2.50
C LYS A 168 6.98 13.34 3.45
N GLN A 169 6.63 12.16 3.95
CA GLN A 169 7.39 11.46 4.98
C GLN A 169 8.27 10.32 4.44
N ILE A 170 7.95 9.79 3.25
CA ILE A 170 8.72 8.72 2.58
C ILE A 170 10.02 9.27 1.93
N ILE A 171 10.19 10.60 1.88
CA ILE A 171 11.39 11.27 1.34
C ILE A 171 11.88 12.31 2.35
N SER A 172 12.47 11.85 3.46
CA SER A 172 13.39 12.65 4.29
C SER A 172 14.66 11.88 4.58
#